data_AF-A0A3R9RKP6-F1
#
_entry.id   AF-A0A3R9RKP6-F1
#
_cell.length_a   1.000
_cell.length_b   1.000
_cell.length_c   1.000
_cell.angle_alpha   90.00
_cell.angle_beta   90.00
_cell.angle_gamma   90.00
#
_symmetry.space_group_name_H-M   'P 1'
#
loop_
_entity.id
_entity.type
_entity.pdbx_description
1 polymer ?
#
loop_
_entity_poly.entity_id
_entity_poly.type
_entity_poly.pdbx_seq_one_letter_code
_entity_poly.pdbx_strand_id
1 'polypeptide(L)'
;MDRVSEFLEQRCSFAETYKIEGEILYQAYDKWCRENKVFREGRNTFYHDVELLGAEKGVKRIKPKHKVWFKGVDLKEEIERARQEPIE
;
A
#
# COMPACT_ATOMS: atom_id res chain seq x y z
N MET A 1 -11.68 -9.47 11.43
CA MET A 1 -11.41 -8.82 10.14
C MET A 1 -10.08 -8.10 10.29
N ASP A 2 -9.20 -8.32 9.32
CA ASP A 2 -7.83 -7.81 9.35
C ASP A 2 -7.80 -6.39 8.76
N ARG A 3 -7.38 -5.39 9.55
CA ARG A 3 -7.48 -3.97 9.16
C ARG A 3 -6.64 -3.66 7.93
N VAL A 4 -5.52 -4.35 7.79
CA VAL A 4 -4.64 -4.24 6.63
C VAL A 4 -5.35 -4.74 5.38
N SER A 5 -6.12 -5.84 5.47
CA SER A 5 -6.94 -6.32 4.34
C SER A 5 -7.95 -5.27 3.90
N GLU A 6 -8.70 -4.68 4.84
CA GLU A 6 -9.71 -3.67 4.53
C GLU A 6 -9.09 -2.43 3.86
N PHE A 7 -7.96 -1.96 4.39
CA PHE A 7 -7.20 -0.87 3.79
C PHE A 7 -6.73 -1.21 2.36
N LEU A 8 -6.17 -2.41 2.18
CA LEU A 8 -5.68 -2.90 0.89
C LEU A 8 -6.79 -2.96 -0.17
N GLU A 9 -8.00 -3.37 0.20
CA GLU A 9 -9.13 -3.44 -0.74
C GLU A 9 -9.74 -2.07 -1.04
N GLN A 10 -9.86 -1.22 -0.02
CA GLN A 10 -10.50 0.08 -0.16
C GLN A 10 -9.58 1.11 -0.84
N ARG A 11 -8.32 1.19 -0.42
CA ARG A 11 -7.39 2.27 -0.79
C ARG A 11 -6.29 1.84 -1.75
N CYS A 12 -6.00 0.55 -1.87
CA CYS A 12 -4.94 0.06 -2.76
C CYS A 12 -5.49 -0.61 -4.01
N SER A 13 -4.69 -0.58 -5.07
CA SER A 13 -4.92 -1.31 -6.31
C SER A 13 -3.73 -2.20 -6.61
N PHE A 14 -4.01 -3.33 -7.25
CA PHE A 14 -3.03 -4.38 -7.52
C PHE A 14 -2.82 -4.49 -9.02
N ALA A 15 -1.56 -4.38 -9.47
CA ALA A 15 -1.14 -4.65 -10.83
C ALA A 15 0.36 -4.93 -10.86
N GLU A 16 0.83 -5.76 -11.77
CA GLU A 16 2.25 -6.16 -11.85
C GLU A 16 3.21 -4.99 -12.11
N THR A 17 2.72 -3.94 -12.76
CA THR A 17 3.45 -2.71 -13.06
C THR A 17 3.53 -1.75 -11.88
N TYR A 18 2.69 -1.94 -10.87
CA TYR A 18 2.59 -1.05 -9.72
C TYR A 18 3.72 -1.27 -8.73
N LYS A 19 4.17 -0.17 -8.13
CA LYS A 19 5.26 -0.19 -7.17
C LYS A 19 5.21 1.05 -6.30
N ILE A 20 5.16 0.83 -4.99
CA ILE A 20 5.12 1.89 -3.99
C ILE A 20 6.22 1.73 -2.94
N GLU A 21 6.73 2.85 -2.43
CA GLU A 21 7.64 2.86 -1.28
C GLU A 21 6.85 2.48 -0.02
N GLY A 22 7.38 1.55 0.78
CA GLY A 22 6.69 1.04 1.96
C GLY A 22 6.36 2.13 2.98
N GLU A 23 7.21 3.16 3.08
CA GLU A 23 6.94 4.30 3.95
C GLU A 23 5.70 5.10 3.50
N ILE A 24 5.56 5.34 2.19
CA ILE A 24 4.40 6.02 1.62
C ILE A 24 3.13 5.20 1.88
N LEU A 25 3.21 3.89 1.63
CA LEU A 25 2.10 2.97 1.87
C LEU A 25 1.67 2.98 3.35
N TYR A 26 2.63 2.99 4.28
CA TYR A 26 2.36 3.05 5.71
C TYR A 26 1.77 4.40 6.15
N GLN A 27 2.21 5.51 5.57
CA GLN A 27 1.61 6.83 5.85
C GLN A 27 0.14 6.88 5.38
N ALA A 28 -0.16 6.31 4.21
CA ALA A 28 -1.53 6.20 3.73
C ALA A 28 -2.40 5.30 4.64
N TYR A 29 -1.84 4.20 5.15
CA TYR A 29 -2.51 3.36 6.15
C TYR A 29 -2.75 4.12 7.45
N ASP A 30 -1.77 4.87 7.97
CA ASP A 30 -1.94 5.69 9.18
C ASP A 30 -3.06 6.73 9.01
N LYS A 31 -3.11 7.40 7.86
CA LYS A 31 -4.18 8.34 7.53
C LYS A 31 -5.55 7.63 7.50
N TRP A 32 -5.66 6.51 6.80
CA TRP A 32 -6.89 5.73 6.74
C TRP A 32 -7.33 5.24 8.13
N CYS A 33 -6.40 4.80 8.99
CA CYS A 33 -6.70 4.41 10.36
C CYS A 33 -7.28 5.57 11.17
N ARG A 34 -6.72 6.78 11.03
CA ARG A 34 -7.24 7.99 11.71
C ARG A 34 -8.63 8.35 11.21
N GLU A 35 -8.87 8.29 9.91
CA GLU A 35 -10.18 8.59 9.29
C GLU A 35 -11.26 7.60 9.75
N ASN A 36 -10.91 6.32 9.87
CA ASN A 36 -11.81 5.27 10.32
C ASN A 36 -11.85 5.11 11.85
N LYS A 37 -11.11 5.94 12.61
CA LYS A 37 -10.97 5.87 14.07
C LYS A 37 -10.58 4.47 14.59
N VAL A 38 -9.72 3.77 13.84
CA VAL A 38 -9.19 2.45 14.21
C VAL A 38 -7.74 2.52 14.68
N PHE A 39 -7.34 1.54 15.49
CA PHE A 39 -5.96 1.45 15.98
C PHE A 39 -5.01 1.05 14.85
N ARG A 40 -3.96 1.86 14.65
CA ARG A 40 -2.90 1.56 13.68
C ARG A 40 -1.99 0.46 14.21
N GLU A 41 -1.61 -0.45 13.33
CA GLU A 41 -0.61 -1.45 13.66
C GLU A 41 0.81 -0.91 13.52
N GLY A 42 1.76 -1.55 14.19
CA GLY A 42 3.16 -1.18 14.07
C GLY A 42 3.65 -1.39 12.63
N ARG A 43 4.56 -0.53 12.16
CA ARG A 43 5.11 -0.57 10.79
C ARG A 43 5.62 -1.95 10.36
N ASN A 44 6.26 -2.69 11.26
CA ASN A 44 6.77 -4.02 10.96
C ASN A 44 5.65 -5.05 10.76
N THR A 45 4.63 -5.00 11.61
CA THR A 45 3.41 -5.83 11.50
C THR A 45 2.70 -5.54 10.19
N PHE A 46 2.42 -4.26 9.93
CA PHE A 46 1.81 -3.83 8.66
C PHE A 46 2.58 -4.32 7.43
N TYR A 47 3.91 -4.22 7.41
CA TYR A 47 4.71 -4.72 6.28
C TYR A 47 4.66 -6.23 6.10
N HIS A 48 4.50 -6.98 7.19
CA HIS A 48 4.32 -8.42 7.13
C HIS A 48 2.93 -8.78 6.60
N ASP A 49 1.89 -8.10 7.10
CA ASP A 49 0.51 -8.36 6.69
C ASP A 49 0.26 -7.97 5.23
N VAL A 50 0.84 -6.86 4.76
CA VAL A 50 0.78 -6.47 3.34
C VAL A 50 1.43 -7.52 2.44
N GLU A 51 2.56 -8.10 2.87
CA GLU A 51 3.23 -9.16 2.13
C GLU A 51 2.40 -10.44 2.15
N LEU A 52 1.83 -10.83 3.30
CA LEU A 52 1.05 -12.04 3.46
C LEU A 52 -0.29 -11.97 2.71
N LEU A 53 -1.09 -10.93 2.95
CA LEU A 53 -2.41 -10.72 2.34
C LEU A 53 -2.29 -10.32 0.87
N GLY A 54 -1.24 -9.58 0.52
CA GLY A 54 -0.97 -9.18 -0.85
C GLY A 54 -0.35 -10.28 -1.71
N ALA A 55 0.23 -11.33 -1.12
CA ALA A 55 0.88 -12.41 -1.87
C ALA A 55 -0.08 -13.06 -2.88
N GLU A 56 -1.34 -13.28 -2.50
CA GLU A 56 -2.37 -13.83 -3.38
C GLU A 56 -2.69 -12.91 -4.58
N LYS A 57 -2.42 -11.62 -4.44
CA LYS A 57 -2.61 -10.59 -5.49
C LYS A 57 -1.31 -10.26 -6.24
N GLY A 58 -0.24 -11.00 -5.99
CA GLY A 58 1.06 -10.80 -6.64
C GLY A 58 1.94 -9.72 -6.00
N VAL A 59 1.60 -9.26 -4.79
CA VAL A 59 2.42 -8.30 -4.05
C VAL A 59 3.71 -8.96 -3.57
N LYS A 60 4.82 -8.27 -3.76
CA LYS A 60 6.14 -8.70 -3.29
C LYS A 60 6.87 -7.56 -2.62
N ARG A 61 7.34 -7.78 -1.41
CA ARG A 61 8.23 -6.86 -0.73
C ARG A 61 9.63 -6.99 -1.31
N ILE A 62 10.22 -5.86 -1.67
CA ILE A 62 11.61 -5.76 -2.13
C ILE A 62 12.36 -4.74 -1.27
N LYS A 63 13.65 -4.97 -1.03
CA LYS A 63 14.47 -4.12 -0.14
C LYS A 63 15.73 -3.58 -0.82
N PRO A 64 15.62 -2.76 -1.89
CA PRO A 64 16.79 -2.15 -2.51
C PRO A 64 17.43 -1.11 -1.58
N LYS A 65 18.74 -1.25 -1.31
CA LYS A 65 19.58 -0.25 -0.63
C LYS A 65 18.95 0.37 0.64
N HIS A 66 18.51 -0.48 1.58
CA HIS A 66 17.92 -0.09 2.88
C HIS A 66 16.52 0.54 2.86
N LYS A 67 15.89 0.69 1.69
CA LYS A 67 14.48 1.10 1.62
C LYS A 67 13.57 -0.11 1.37
N VAL A 68 12.40 -0.13 2.00
CA VAL A 68 11.36 -1.13 1.76
C VAL A 68 10.45 -0.63 0.66
N TRP A 69 10.19 -1.47 -0.32
CA TRP A 69 9.28 -1.22 -1.43
C TRP A 69 8.34 -2.41 -1.59
N PHE A 70 7.14 -2.17 -2.09
CA PHE A 70 6.20 -3.22 -2.46
C PHE A 70 5.94 -3.12 -3.95
N LYS A 71 6.21 -4.22 -4.67
CA LYS A 71 5.84 -4.39 -6.07
C LYS A 71 4.49 -5.10 -6.12
N GLY A 72 3.66 -4.82 -7.12
CA GLY A 72 2.35 -5.43 -7.28
C GLY A 72 1.20 -4.65 -6.63
N VAL A 73 1.51 -3.51 -5.99
CA VAL A 73 0.53 -2.68 -5.27
C VAL A 73 0.88 -1.20 -5.40
N ASP A 74 -0.16 -0.38 -5.56
CA ASP A 74 -0.10 1.08 -5.43
C ASP A 74 -1.35 1.62 -4.74
N LEU A 75 -1.33 2.90 -4.38
CA LEU A 75 -2.50 3.61 -3.87
C LEU A 75 -3.40 4.06 -5.03
N LYS A 76 -4.72 3.85 -4.90
CA LYS A 76 -5.71 4.31 -5.88
C LYS A 76 -5.57 5.80 -6.16
N GLU A 77 -5.39 6.60 -5.11
CA GLU A 77 -5.22 8.05 -5.19
C GLU A 77 -4.00 8.46 -6.01
N GLU A 78 -2.87 7.74 -5.88
CA GLU A 78 -1.66 8.00 -6.67
C GLU A 78 -1.84 7.60 -8.14
N ILE A 79 -2.52 6.49 -8.40
CA ILE A 79 -2.87 6.07 -9.77
C ILE A 79 -3.81 7.09 -10.43
N GLU A 80 -4.80 7.61 -9.70
CA GLU A 80 -5.71 8.64 -10.20
C GLU A 80 -5.00 9.96 -10.46
N ARG A 81 -4.07 10.37 -9.58
CA ARG A 81 -3.20 11.54 -9.83
C ARG A 81 -2.35 11.37 -11.08
N ALA A 82 -1.71 10.22 -11.26
CA ALA A 82 -0.88 9.93 -12.43
C ALA A 82 -1.68 9.88 -13.75
N ARG A 83 -2.98 9.59 -13.69
CA ARG A 83 -3.88 9.59 -14.86
C ARG A 83 -4.40 10.97 -15.24
N GLN A 84 -4.29 11.96 -14.36
CA GLN A 84 -4.80 13.31 -14.58
C GLN A 84 -3.76 14.29 -15.13
N GLU A 85 -2.54 13.84 -15.48
CA GLU A 85 -1.60 14.71 -16.19
C GLU A 85 -2.13 14.97 -17.62
N PRO A 86 -2.57 16.20 -17.94
CA PRO A 86 -2.88 16.55 -19.31
C PRO A 86 -1.57 16.52 -20.10
N ILE A 87 -1.59 15.82 -21.23
CA ILE A 87 -0.59 15.99 -22.28
C ILE A 87 -0.83 17.40 -22.83
N GLU A 88 -0.02 18.37 -22.43
CA GLU A 88 0.12 19.65 -23.13
C GLU A 88 0.89 19.48 -24.45
#